data_AF-A0A806T5U7-F1
#
_entry.id   AF-A0A806T5U7-F1
#
_cell.length_a   1.000
_cell.length_b   1.000
_cell.length_c   1.000
_cell.angle_alpha   90.00
_cell.angle_beta   90.00
_cell.angle_gamma   90.00
#
_symmetry.space_group_name_H-M   'P 1'
#
loop_
_entity.id
_entity.type
_entity.pdbx_description
1 polymer ?
#
loop_
_entity_poly.entity_id
_entity_poly.type
_entity_poly.pdbx_seq_one_letter_code
_entity_poly.pdbx_strand_id
1 'polypeptide(L)'
;MVDYLSLSIWGGYDAKPKGADQSFGQIFKQIVGDDTKVMVVGGVFSEATAADAVANHTDLIGVGRGTLIDPLFGKKILDGQGDTIVSQISPEQVKKTAWTPGLFEAFTREDSLGLPALPGQESILSLHTGQFGEAATSLPTD
;
A
#
# COMPACT_ATOMS: atom_id res chain seq x y z
N MET A 1 0.21 24.23 14.67
CA MET A 1 1.05 23.77 13.55
C MET A 1 0.82 22.28 13.42
N VAL A 2 0.77 21.75 12.19
CA VAL A 2 0.57 20.32 11.93
C VAL A 2 1.91 19.75 11.48
N ASP A 3 2.38 18.64 12.05
CA ASP A 3 3.68 18.08 11.70
C ASP A 3 3.68 17.50 10.27
N TYR A 4 2.60 16.83 9.90
CA TYR A 4 2.40 16.32 8.54
C TYR A 4 0.93 16.16 8.17
N LEU A 5 0.64 16.24 6.87
CA LEU A 5 -0.65 15.95 6.25
C LEU A 5 -0.56 14.63 5.48
N SER A 6 -1.37 13.64 5.84
CA SER A 6 -1.49 12.38 5.09
C SER A 6 -2.64 12.45 4.07
N LEU A 7 -2.34 12.17 2.81
CA LEU A 7 -3.30 12.11 1.71
C LEU A 7 -3.51 10.66 1.26
N SER A 8 -4.68 10.12 1.57
CA SER A 8 -5.10 8.78 1.14
C SER A 8 -5.86 8.89 -0.18
N ILE A 9 -5.18 8.57 -1.30
CA ILE A 9 -5.72 8.79 -2.64
C ILE A 9 -5.81 7.47 -3.38
N TRP A 10 -7.03 7.10 -3.81
CA TRP A 10 -7.28 5.86 -4.54
C TRP A 10 -6.56 5.76 -5.89
N GLY A 11 -6.26 6.89 -6.52
CA GLY A 11 -5.65 6.96 -7.86
C GLY A 11 -4.13 6.69 -7.90
N GLY A 12 -3.47 6.45 -6.77
CA GLY A 12 -2.00 6.32 -6.71
C GLY A 12 -1.31 7.60 -6.24
N TYR A 13 0.02 7.54 -6.09
CA TYR A 13 0.81 8.65 -5.54
C TYR A 13 0.90 9.87 -6.47
N ASP A 14 0.78 9.64 -7.78
CA ASP A 14 0.83 10.62 -8.86
C ASP A 14 -0.56 11.12 -9.29
N ALA A 15 -1.61 10.64 -8.62
CA ALA A 15 -2.99 11.00 -8.92
C ALA A 15 -3.19 12.52 -8.96
N LYS A 16 -4.01 12.97 -9.92
CA LYS A 16 -4.26 14.39 -10.18
C LYS A 16 -5.75 14.70 -10.34
N PRO A 17 -6.17 15.93 -10.01
CA PRO A 17 -7.49 16.42 -10.39
C PRO A 17 -7.69 16.33 -11.90
N LYS A 18 -8.94 16.13 -12.34
CA LYS A 18 -9.27 16.10 -13.76
C LYS A 18 -8.88 17.42 -14.42
N GLY A 19 -8.05 17.35 -15.46
CA GLY A 19 -7.60 18.51 -16.23
C GLY A 19 -6.44 19.30 -15.61
N ALA A 20 -5.87 18.84 -14.49
CA ALA A 20 -4.67 19.43 -13.91
C ALA A 20 -3.39 18.75 -14.43
N ASP A 21 -2.30 19.52 -14.45
CA ASP A 21 -0.95 19.01 -14.71
C ASP A 21 -0.26 18.53 -13.43
N GLN A 22 -0.64 19.10 -12.28
CA GLN A 22 -0.07 18.77 -10.98
C GLN A 22 -0.86 17.66 -10.28
N SER A 23 -0.12 16.76 -9.62
CA SER A 23 -0.67 15.78 -8.69
C SER A 23 -1.25 16.44 -7.44
N PHE A 24 -2.14 15.73 -6.74
CA PHE A 24 -2.66 16.18 -5.44
C PHE A 24 -1.53 16.46 -4.45
N GLY A 25 -0.51 15.60 -4.39
CA GLY A 25 0.65 15.82 -3.51
C GLY A 25 1.32 17.18 -3.76
N GLN A 26 1.58 17.53 -5.02
CA GLN A 26 2.18 18.81 -5.39
C GLN A 26 1.29 19.99 -5.01
N ILE A 27 -0.02 19.88 -5.28
CA ILE A 27 -0.99 20.95 -4.95
C ILE A 27 -1.01 21.18 -3.44
N PHE A 28 -1.09 20.12 -2.63
CA PHE A 28 -1.14 20.27 -1.18
C PHE A 28 0.17 20.78 -0.59
N LYS A 29 1.34 20.37 -1.12
CA LYS A 29 2.64 20.93 -0.71
C LYS A 29 2.68 22.46 -0.87
N GLN A 30 2.16 22.96 -1.99
CA GLN A 30 2.09 24.40 -2.24
C GLN A 30 1.15 25.14 -1.28
N ILE A 31 0.09 24.48 -0.80
CA ILE A 31 -0.89 25.08 0.10
C ILE A 31 -0.40 25.11 1.55
N VAL A 32 0.20 24.01 2.02
CA VAL A 32 0.61 23.87 3.44
C VAL A 32 1.94 24.57 3.75
N GLY A 33 2.76 24.83 2.73
CA GLY A 33 4.08 25.44 2.88
C GLY A 33 5.12 24.49 3.46
N ASP A 34 6.35 24.99 3.65
CA ASP A 34 7.53 24.14 3.94
C ASP A 34 7.54 23.54 5.37
N ASP A 35 6.78 24.16 6.28
CA ASP A 35 6.71 23.80 7.70
C ASP A 35 5.85 22.55 7.98
N THR A 36 5.02 22.12 7.03
CA THR A 36 4.18 20.92 7.15
C THR A 36 4.55 19.94 6.05
N LYS A 37 4.95 18.72 6.42
CA LYS A 37 5.27 17.69 5.42
C LYS A 37 4.00 17.08 4.83
N VAL A 38 3.96 16.88 3.52
CA VAL A 38 2.88 16.13 2.88
C VAL A 38 3.34 14.69 2.72
N MET A 39 2.51 13.75 3.17
CA MET A 39 2.64 12.33 2.89
C MET A 39 1.54 11.89 1.94
N VAL A 40 1.88 11.18 0.87
CA VAL A 40 0.90 10.53 -0.01
C VAL A 40 0.99 9.02 0.16
N VAL A 41 -0.14 8.31 0.02
CA VAL A 41 -0.20 6.85 0.02
C VAL A 41 -0.79 6.36 -1.30
N GLY A 42 -0.14 5.37 -1.93
CA GLY A 42 -0.75 4.61 -3.02
C GLY A 42 0.24 4.17 -4.11
N GLY A 43 0.07 2.93 -4.60
CA GLY A 43 0.69 2.48 -5.87
C GLY A 43 2.20 2.24 -5.87
N VAL A 44 2.86 2.19 -4.71
CA VAL A 44 4.32 2.00 -4.62
C VAL A 44 4.67 0.54 -4.33
N PHE A 45 5.47 -0.06 -5.24
CA PHE A 45 5.88 -1.47 -5.19
C PHE A 45 7.35 -1.68 -5.55
N SER A 46 8.12 -0.61 -5.75
CA SER A 46 9.56 -0.66 -6.07
C SER A 46 10.30 0.54 -5.52
N GLU A 47 11.63 0.45 -5.42
CA GLU A 47 12.47 1.60 -5.08
C GLU A 47 12.29 2.76 -6.07
N ALA A 48 12.21 2.46 -7.37
CA ALA A 48 12.03 3.49 -8.41
C ALA A 48 10.72 4.27 -8.23
N THR A 49 9.60 3.59 -7.93
CA THR A 49 8.32 4.27 -7.69
C THR A 49 8.30 5.05 -6.37
N ALA A 50 9.00 4.57 -5.34
CA ALA A 50 9.16 5.31 -4.09
C ALA A 50 10.01 6.58 -4.28
N ALA A 51 11.11 6.47 -5.03
CA ALA A 51 11.98 7.60 -5.35
C ALA A 51 11.27 8.65 -6.20
N ASP A 52 10.54 8.23 -7.23
CA ASP A 52 9.73 9.11 -8.07
C ASP A 52 8.65 9.86 -7.27
N ALA A 53 7.93 9.16 -6.39
CA ALA A 53 6.93 9.77 -5.52
C ALA A 53 7.51 10.93 -4.69
N VAL A 54 8.63 10.71 -4.02
CA VAL A 54 9.27 11.74 -3.17
C VAL A 54 9.92 12.84 -4.00
N ALA A 55 10.56 12.51 -5.12
CA ALA A 55 11.23 13.50 -5.97
C ALA A 55 10.23 14.46 -6.64
N ASN A 56 9.08 13.95 -7.06
CA ASN A 56 8.18 14.67 -7.96
C ASN A 56 6.83 15.04 -7.35
N HIS A 57 6.35 14.33 -6.31
CA HIS A 57 4.96 14.44 -5.88
C HIS A 57 4.75 14.84 -4.42
N THR A 58 5.59 14.40 -3.50
CA THR A 58 5.31 14.50 -2.06
C THR A 58 6.58 14.76 -1.24
N ASP A 59 6.50 14.88 0.08
CA ASP A 59 7.69 14.88 0.95
C ASP A 59 7.97 13.49 1.51
N LEU A 60 6.90 12.72 1.75
CA LEU A 60 6.93 11.39 2.33
C LEU A 60 6.00 10.46 1.56
N ILE A 61 6.36 9.19 1.41
CA ILE A 61 5.54 8.19 0.73
C ILE A 61 5.18 7.07 1.70
N GLY A 62 3.88 6.84 1.88
CA GLY A 62 3.36 5.71 2.64
C GLY A 62 3.18 4.49 1.75
N VAL A 63 3.78 3.36 2.14
CA VAL A 63 3.74 2.10 1.40
C VAL A 63 2.86 1.09 2.13
N GLY A 64 1.63 0.92 1.64
CA GLY A 64 0.68 -0.07 2.14
C GLY A 64 0.91 -1.46 1.54
N ARG A 65 0.26 -1.77 0.41
CA ARG A 65 0.34 -3.11 -0.22
C ARG A 65 1.76 -3.57 -0.54
N GLY A 66 2.68 -2.67 -0.88
CA GLY A 66 4.10 -3.01 -1.07
C GLY A 66 4.73 -3.67 0.16
N THR A 67 4.39 -3.23 1.38
CA THR A 67 4.91 -3.84 2.63
C THR A 67 4.19 -5.13 2.99
N LEU A 68 2.94 -5.31 2.55
CA LEU A 68 2.25 -6.60 2.66
C LEU A 68 2.92 -7.67 1.79
N ILE A 69 3.47 -7.30 0.63
CA ILE A 69 4.18 -8.22 -0.27
C ILE A 69 5.63 -8.43 0.18
N ASP A 70 6.33 -7.35 0.52
CA ASP A 70 7.72 -7.38 0.99
C ASP A 70 7.85 -6.60 2.30
N PRO A 71 7.78 -7.26 3.46
CA PRO A 71 7.87 -6.60 4.76
C PRO A 71 9.20 -5.87 4.98
N LEU A 72 10.24 -6.20 4.21
CA LEU A 72 11.56 -5.59 4.28
C LEU A 72 11.73 -4.45 3.27
N PHE A 73 10.67 -4.00 2.60
CA PHE A 73 10.72 -2.95 1.56
C PHE A 73 11.63 -1.77 1.92
N GLY A 74 11.37 -1.10 3.04
CA GLY A 74 12.16 0.06 3.47
C GLY A 74 13.60 -0.32 3.86
N LYS A 75 13.80 -1.50 4.44
CA LYS A 75 15.13 -2.00 4.82
C LYS A 75 15.99 -2.27 3.59
N LYS A 76 15.41 -2.87 2.55
CA LYS A 76 16.10 -3.14 1.28
C LYS A 76 16.53 -1.85 0.58
N ILE A 77 15.68 -0.81 0.59
CA ILE A 77 16.08 0.51 0.09
C ILE A 77 17.26 1.06 0.91
N LEU A 78 17.16 1.03 2.25
CA LEU A 78 18.23 1.52 3.13
C LEU A 78 19.57 0.80 2.90
N ASP A 79 19.53 -0.49 2.58
CA ASP A 79 20.71 -1.33 2.35
C ASP A 79 21.25 -1.25 0.91
N GLY A 80 20.63 -0.48 0.01
CA GLY A 80 21.00 -0.42 -1.40
C GLY A 80 20.66 -1.70 -2.19
N GLN A 81 19.63 -2.43 -1.74
CA GLN A 81 19.14 -3.69 -2.30
C GLN A 81 17.75 -3.54 -2.92
N GLY A 82 17.40 -2.36 -3.42
CA GLY A 82 16.05 -2.08 -3.92
C GLY A 82 15.67 -2.89 -5.17
N ASP A 83 16.65 -3.39 -5.92
CA ASP A 83 16.47 -4.36 -7.01
C ASP A 83 15.95 -5.73 -6.54
N THR A 84 16.10 -6.04 -5.25
CA THR A 84 15.60 -7.27 -4.64
C THR A 84 14.19 -7.15 -4.04
N ILE A 85 13.56 -5.97 -4.15
CA ILE A 85 12.20 -5.75 -3.66
C ILE A 85 11.22 -6.61 -4.47
N VAL A 86 10.43 -7.41 -3.75
CA VAL A 86 9.39 -8.23 -4.36
C VAL A 86 8.13 -7.39 -4.54
N SER A 87 7.70 -7.20 -5.79
CA SER A 87 6.57 -6.33 -6.15
C SER A 87 5.24 -7.07 -6.34
N GLN A 88 5.26 -8.40 -6.38
CA GLN A 88 4.08 -9.25 -6.53
C GLN A 88 4.08 -10.38 -5.50
N ILE A 89 2.92 -10.70 -4.97
CA ILE A 89 2.76 -11.83 -4.05
C ILE A 89 2.79 -13.15 -4.83
N SER A 90 3.27 -14.21 -4.18
CA SER A 90 3.25 -15.59 -4.66
C SER A 90 3.10 -16.55 -3.47
N PRO A 91 2.74 -17.83 -3.67
CA PRO A 91 2.72 -18.82 -2.59
C PRO A 91 4.04 -18.92 -1.80
N GLU A 92 5.19 -18.78 -2.46
CA GLU A 92 6.50 -18.74 -1.84
C GLU A 92 6.74 -17.46 -1.06
N GLN A 93 6.26 -16.32 -1.59
CA GLN A 93 6.41 -15.03 -0.95
C GLN A 93 5.52 -14.90 0.29
N VAL A 94 4.28 -15.41 0.28
CA VAL A 94 3.37 -15.43 1.45
C VAL A 94 4.05 -16.05 2.67
N LYS A 95 4.86 -17.08 2.49
CA LYS A 95 5.62 -17.72 3.58
C LYS A 95 6.63 -16.78 4.25
N LYS A 96 6.98 -15.67 3.60
CA LYS A 96 7.94 -14.65 4.07
C LYS A 96 7.28 -13.37 4.58
N THR A 97 5.95 -13.21 4.43
CA THR A 97 5.27 -11.97 4.78
C THR A 97 4.88 -11.85 6.26
N ALA A 98 4.96 -12.96 7.02
CA ALA A 98 4.51 -13.05 8.40
C ALA A 98 3.06 -12.53 8.62
N TRP A 99 2.20 -12.70 7.62
CA TRP A 99 0.80 -12.30 7.73
C TRP A 99 0.12 -12.98 8.90
N THR A 100 -0.71 -12.21 9.61
CA THR A 100 -1.64 -12.78 10.58
C THR A 100 -2.67 -13.66 9.85
N PRO A 101 -3.29 -14.63 10.53
CA PRO A 101 -4.34 -15.44 9.92
C PRO A 101 -5.44 -14.60 9.25
N GLY A 102 -5.83 -13.47 9.86
CA GLY A 102 -6.85 -12.58 9.28
C GLY A 102 -6.42 -11.92 7.97
N LEU A 103 -5.15 -11.48 7.86
CA LEU A 103 -4.62 -10.94 6.60
C LEU A 103 -4.49 -12.03 5.54
N PHE A 104 -4.06 -13.23 5.93
CA PHE A 104 -3.98 -14.38 5.03
C PHE A 104 -5.37 -14.71 4.47
N GLU A 105 -6.38 -14.77 5.32
CA GLU A 105 -7.76 -15.02 4.91
C GLU A 105 -8.34 -13.89 4.05
N ALA A 106 -8.04 -12.63 4.38
CA ALA A 106 -8.47 -11.50 3.56
C ALA A 106 -7.89 -11.58 2.14
N PHE A 107 -6.59 -11.78 1.97
CA PHE A 107 -5.93 -11.70 0.66
C PHE A 107 -5.89 -13.00 -0.15
N THR A 108 -6.27 -14.14 0.44
CA THR A 108 -6.46 -15.40 -0.30
C THR A 108 -7.88 -15.57 -0.84
N ARG A 109 -8.81 -14.67 -0.53
CA ARG A 109 -10.17 -14.65 -1.11
C ARG A 109 -10.22 -13.89 -2.41
N GLU A 110 -11.15 -14.27 -3.29
CA GLU A 110 -11.41 -13.55 -4.54
C GLU A 110 -11.91 -12.13 -4.28
N ASP A 111 -12.77 -11.94 -3.28
CA ASP A 111 -13.36 -10.64 -2.94
C ASP A 111 -12.42 -9.72 -2.15
N SER A 112 -11.30 -10.23 -1.63
CA SER A 112 -10.36 -9.51 -0.74
C SER A 112 -11.02 -8.81 0.45
N LEU A 113 -12.24 -9.22 0.85
CA LEU A 113 -13.10 -8.45 1.76
C LEU A 113 -13.30 -6.98 1.35
N GLY A 114 -13.32 -6.68 0.06
CA GLY A 114 -13.43 -5.32 -0.49
C GLY A 114 -12.13 -4.52 -0.47
N LEU A 115 -11.01 -5.10 -0.01
CA LEU A 115 -9.70 -4.46 -0.09
C LEU A 115 -9.18 -4.47 -1.54
N PRO A 116 -8.38 -3.47 -1.94
CA PRO A 116 -7.72 -3.50 -3.24
C PRO A 116 -6.81 -4.73 -3.36
N ALA A 117 -6.90 -5.41 -4.49
CA ALA A 117 -6.09 -6.60 -4.74
C ALA A 117 -4.58 -6.33 -4.63
N LEU A 118 -3.83 -7.34 -4.19
CA LEU A 118 -2.37 -7.34 -4.28
C LEU A 118 -1.95 -7.70 -5.71
N PRO A 119 -0.91 -7.07 -6.27
CA PRO A 119 -0.24 -7.60 -7.46
C PRO A 119 0.14 -9.07 -7.25
N GLY A 120 -0.24 -9.95 -8.18
CA GLY A 120 0.00 -11.40 -8.12
C GLY A 120 -1.00 -12.19 -7.26
N GLN A 121 -2.06 -11.57 -6.75
CA GLN A 121 -3.00 -12.21 -5.81
C GLN A 121 -3.67 -13.46 -6.37
N GLU A 122 -3.94 -13.52 -7.67
CA GLU A 122 -4.52 -14.69 -8.34
C GLU A 122 -3.74 -15.99 -8.06
N SER A 123 -2.42 -15.88 -7.83
CA SER A 123 -1.55 -17.01 -7.54
C SER A 123 -1.74 -17.61 -6.14
N ILE A 124 -2.41 -16.90 -5.22
CA ILE A 124 -2.59 -17.31 -3.82
C ILE A 124 -4.05 -17.61 -3.47
N LEU A 125 -4.99 -17.44 -4.40
CA LEU A 125 -6.42 -17.66 -4.12
C LEU A 125 -6.74 -19.10 -3.70
N SER A 126 -6.02 -20.07 -4.26
CA SER A 126 -6.16 -21.49 -3.90
C SER A 126 -5.69 -21.82 -2.49
N LEU A 127 -5.03 -20.88 -1.80
CA LEU A 127 -4.57 -21.06 -0.42
C LEU A 127 -5.63 -20.72 0.62
N HIS A 128 -6.80 -20.21 0.21
CA HIS A 128 -7.87 -19.82 1.13
C HIS A 128 -8.35 -21.00 2.00
N THR A 129 -8.45 -20.78 3.31
CA THR A 129 -8.84 -21.85 4.24
C THR A 129 -10.27 -21.71 4.77
N GLY A 130 -10.85 -20.51 4.73
CA GLY A 130 -12.20 -20.25 5.24
C GLY A 130 -12.28 -20.16 6.77
N GLN A 131 -11.15 -19.92 7.44
CA GLN A 131 -11.02 -19.94 8.91
C GLN A 131 -11.95 -18.93 9.62
N PHE A 132 -12.37 -17.85 8.94
CA PHE A 132 -13.24 -16.80 9.50
C PHE A 132 -14.60 -16.66 8.79
N GLY A 133 -15.19 -17.76 8.30
CA GLY A 133 -16.52 -17.77 7.66
C GLY A 133 -17.69 -17.33 8.57
N GLU A 134 -18.89 -17.17 7.96
CA GLU A 134 -20.10 -16.42 8.41
C GLU A 134 -20.56 -16.51 9.88
N ALA A 135 -20.09 -17.46 10.69
CA ALA A 135 -20.42 -17.52 12.11
C ALA A 135 -19.71 -16.45 12.98
N ALA A 136 -18.68 -15.77 12.45
CA ALA A 136 -17.90 -14.78 13.20
C ALA A 136 -18.42 -13.33 13.08
N THR A 137 -19.45 -13.08 12.25
CA THR A 137 -19.92 -11.72 11.92
C THR A 137 -21.35 -11.41 12.41
N SER A 138 -22.01 -12.29 13.16
CA SER A 138 -23.23 -11.91 13.86
C SER A 138 -22.87 -11.01 15.06
N LEU A 139 -22.75 -9.71 14.80
CA LEU A 139 -22.92 -8.70 15.84
C LEU A 139 -24.29 -8.96 16.51
N PRO A 140 -24.38 -8.96 17.84
CA PRO A 140 -25.67 -9.05 18.51
C PRO A 140 -26.55 -7.90 18.00
N THR A 141 -27.70 -8.24 17.42
CA THR A 141 -28.78 -7.27 17.26
C THR A 141 -29.41 -7.10 18.63
N ASP A 142 -29.35 -5.88 19.15
CA ASP A 142 -30.10 -5.46 20.35
C ASP A 142 -31.61 -5.77 20.22
#